data_AF-A0A965N687-F1
#
_entry.id   AF-A0A965N687-F1
#
_cell.length_a   1.000
_cell.length_b   1.000
_cell.length_c   1.000
_cell.angle_alpha   90.00
_cell.angle_beta   90.00
_cell.angle_gamma   90.00
#
_symmetry.space_group_name_H-M   'P 1'
#
loop_
_entity.id
_entity.type
_entity.pdbx_description
1 polymer ?
#
loop_
_entity_poly.entity_id
_entity_poly.type
_entity_poly.pdbx_seq_one_letter_code
_entity_poly.pdbx_strand_id
1 'polypeptide(L)'
;MTIHFEKHHAAMLLKYSGISFISGAVNHGFFSGERSLWTAGVGMLLFVMGAVMAHRLEDGPEEGRTKLWRTLLLGAMLSVGLGFFTGGLQHFPDSPQRSAWVVPLGFVISIPALAWSATYDWRTPSTVYAVLGSLMVAAGSYGAWQWLERHPEYLGTHAHAQEGHGEGHGDGHGDGHVGEVPLTALKVDRTLEIRMNDEMRFAPDRIQVQAGETLRLQVFNDGKVPHELVLGTEDEIAKHAEDMKKGGAHDAHAHGTGVSIELGP
;
A
#
# COMPACT_ATOMS: atom_id res chain seq x y z
N MET A 1 -22.61 7.37 39.69
CA MET A 1 -22.29 8.43 38.69
C MET A 1 -21.30 7.96 37.61
N THR A 2 -20.65 6.80 37.76
CA THR A 2 -19.59 6.28 36.86
C THR A 2 -20.10 5.62 35.56
N ILE A 3 -21.28 4.98 35.59
CA ILE A 3 -21.86 4.25 34.46
C ILE A 3 -22.09 5.12 33.21
N HIS A 4 -22.29 6.44 33.37
CA HIS A 4 -22.49 7.34 32.25
C HIS A 4 -21.18 7.57 31.47
N PHE A 5 -20.06 7.76 32.17
CA PHE A 5 -18.75 8.00 31.56
C PHE A 5 -18.23 6.77 30.82
N GLU A 6 -18.27 5.58 31.45
CA GLU A 6 -17.76 4.34 30.86
C GLU A 6 -18.46 4.01 29.53
N LYS A 7 -19.79 4.18 29.48
CA LYS A 7 -20.58 3.93 28.27
C LYS A 7 -20.29 4.96 27.17
N HIS A 8 -20.17 6.24 27.51
CA HIS A 8 -19.81 7.26 26.52
C HIS A 8 -18.39 7.05 25.98
N HIS A 9 -17.45 6.74 26.86
CA HIS A 9 -16.07 6.46 26.47
C HIS A 9 -15.97 5.24 25.55
N ALA A 10 -16.65 4.14 25.89
CA ALA A 10 -16.70 2.96 25.05
C ALA A 10 -17.35 3.23 23.67
N ALA A 11 -18.39 4.08 23.61
CA ALA A 11 -19.02 4.47 22.35
C ALA A 11 -18.06 5.28 21.46
N MET A 12 -17.31 6.20 22.07
CA MET A 12 -16.27 6.98 21.40
C MET A 12 -15.16 6.06 20.87
N LEU A 13 -14.63 5.16 21.71
CA LEU A 13 -13.60 4.19 21.29
C LEU A 13 -14.06 3.39 20.08
N LEU A 14 -15.26 2.80 20.13
CA LEU A 14 -15.81 2.04 19.00
C LEU A 14 -15.93 2.88 17.72
N LYS A 15 -16.47 4.11 17.81
CA LYS A 15 -16.62 5.00 16.63
C LYS A 15 -15.27 5.36 16.02
N TYR A 16 -14.33 5.87 16.83
CA TYR A 16 -13.06 6.36 16.31
C TYR A 16 -12.12 5.23 15.91
N SER A 17 -12.10 4.10 16.64
CA SER A 17 -11.41 2.89 16.19
C SER A 17 -11.99 2.42 14.87
N GLY A 18 -13.33 2.36 14.72
CA GLY A 18 -13.95 1.99 13.44
C GLY A 18 -13.55 2.90 12.28
N ILE A 19 -13.59 4.22 12.47
CA ILE A 19 -13.13 5.22 11.48
C ILE A 19 -11.65 5.01 11.12
N SER A 20 -10.80 4.72 12.11
CA SER A 20 -9.37 4.46 11.90
C SER A 20 -9.13 3.19 11.11
N PHE A 21 -9.82 2.09 11.42
CA PHE A 21 -9.73 0.83 10.69
C PHE A 21 -10.24 0.96 9.25
N ILE A 22 -11.36 1.66 9.01
CA ILE A 22 -11.84 1.94 7.65
C ILE A 22 -10.81 2.77 6.89
N SER A 23 -10.29 3.84 7.49
CA SER A 23 -9.26 4.69 6.88
C SER A 23 -7.99 3.90 6.54
N GLY A 24 -7.49 3.07 7.46
CA GLY A 24 -6.33 2.21 7.25
C GLY A 24 -6.57 1.14 6.19
N ALA A 25 -7.78 0.56 6.16
CA ALA A 25 -8.17 -0.39 5.13
C ALA A 25 -8.30 0.27 3.75
N VAL A 26 -8.78 1.50 3.69
CA VAL A 26 -8.84 2.28 2.45
C VAL A 26 -7.43 2.59 1.95
N ASN A 27 -6.51 2.96 2.85
CA ASN A 27 -5.08 3.08 2.52
C ASN A 27 -4.53 1.76 1.99
N HIS A 28 -4.48 0.73 2.82
CA HIS A 28 -3.76 -0.51 2.50
C HIS A 28 -4.51 -1.43 1.54
N GLY A 29 -5.81 -1.21 1.34
CA GLY A 29 -6.68 -2.02 0.48
C GLY A 29 -6.79 -1.59 -0.95
N PHE A 30 -6.49 -0.32 -1.20
CA PHE A 30 -6.10 0.07 -2.55
C PHE A 30 -4.78 -0.61 -2.99
N PHE A 31 -4.04 -1.21 -2.05
CA PHE A 31 -2.71 -1.81 -2.27
C PHE A 31 -2.61 -3.33 -1.99
N SER A 32 -3.60 -3.99 -1.37
CA SER A 32 -3.60 -5.45 -1.12
C SER A 32 -5.03 -6.03 -1.04
N GLY A 33 -5.28 -7.10 -1.82
CA GLY A 33 -6.62 -7.48 -2.30
C GLY A 33 -7.52 -8.34 -1.41
N GLU A 34 -7.19 -8.61 -0.14
CA GLU A 34 -8.07 -9.43 0.73
C GLU A 34 -8.04 -9.02 2.20
N ARG A 35 -6.84 -8.82 2.76
CA ARG A 35 -6.65 -8.39 4.16
C ARG A 35 -7.34 -7.07 4.46
N SER A 36 -7.32 -6.16 3.48
CA SER A 36 -7.95 -4.85 3.62
C SER A 36 -9.48 -4.90 3.65
N LEU A 37 -10.11 -5.81 2.92
CA LEU A 37 -11.56 -6.00 2.97
C LEU A 37 -11.99 -6.46 4.37
N TRP A 38 -11.23 -7.36 4.98
CA TRP A 38 -11.45 -7.77 6.36
C TRP A 38 -11.25 -6.62 7.35
N THR A 39 -10.16 -5.85 7.22
CA THR A 39 -9.90 -4.66 8.07
C THR A 39 -11.01 -3.62 7.93
N ALA A 40 -11.50 -3.36 6.70
CA ALA A 40 -12.63 -2.47 6.45
C ALA A 40 -13.93 -3.00 7.07
N GLY A 41 -14.18 -4.30 6.96
CA GLY A 41 -15.35 -4.96 7.54
C GLY A 41 -15.38 -4.86 9.07
N VAL A 42 -14.23 -5.13 9.73
CA VAL A 42 -14.07 -4.95 11.18
C VAL A 42 -14.28 -3.48 11.56
N GLY A 43 -13.67 -2.55 10.82
CA GLY A 43 -13.84 -1.12 11.04
C GLY A 43 -15.30 -0.65 10.93
N MET A 44 -16.01 -1.12 9.91
CA MET A 44 -17.44 -0.84 9.71
C MET A 44 -18.29 -1.36 10.87
N LEU A 45 -18.03 -2.58 11.34
CA LEU A 45 -18.72 -3.16 12.48
C LEU A 45 -18.51 -2.34 13.75
N LEU A 46 -17.25 -2.02 14.08
CA LEU A 46 -16.92 -1.19 15.25
C LEU A 46 -17.58 0.19 15.17
N PHE A 47 -17.51 0.82 14.00
CA PHE A 47 -18.11 2.14 13.77
C PHE A 47 -19.63 2.13 13.95
N VAL A 48 -20.32 1.16 13.34
CA VAL A 48 -21.78 1.02 13.45
C VAL A 48 -22.18 0.72 14.90
N MET A 49 -21.48 -0.19 15.58
CA MET A 49 -21.73 -0.48 16.99
C MET A 49 -21.56 0.75 17.87
N GLY A 50 -20.47 1.49 17.67
CA GLY A 50 -20.21 2.73 18.40
C GLY A 50 -21.26 3.80 18.12
N ALA A 51 -21.68 3.96 16.86
CA ALA A 51 -22.72 4.91 16.46
C ALA A 51 -24.09 4.57 17.07
N VAL A 52 -24.48 3.29 17.03
CA VAL A 52 -25.71 2.81 17.67
C VAL A 52 -25.65 2.98 19.18
N MET A 53 -24.50 2.69 19.80
CA MET A 53 -24.35 2.84 21.25
C MET A 53 -24.40 4.30 21.69
N ALA A 54 -23.69 5.20 21.01
CA ALA A 54 -23.78 6.64 21.24
C ALA A 54 -25.22 7.13 21.10
N HIS A 55 -25.90 6.68 20.05
CA HIS A 55 -27.28 7.08 19.79
C HIS A 55 -28.25 6.64 20.89
N ARG A 56 -28.09 5.42 21.44
CA ARG A 56 -28.90 4.93 22.58
C ARG A 56 -28.62 5.66 23.90
N LEU A 57 -27.50 6.38 24.00
CA LEU A 57 -27.13 7.14 25.19
C LEU A 57 -27.65 8.58 25.14
N GLU A 58 -27.96 9.11 23.95
CA GLU A 58 -28.24 10.53 23.73
C GLU A 58 -29.74 10.84 23.43
N ASP A 59 -30.55 9.92 22.88
CA ASP A 59 -31.89 10.26 22.34
C ASP A 59 -33.06 9.28 22.65
N GLY A 60 -34.31 9.81 22.62
CA GLY A 60 -35.58 9.06 22.69
C GLY A 60 -36.12 8.55 21.32
N PRO A 61 -37.17 7.70 21.31
CA PRO A 61 -37.45 6.72 20.23
C PRO A 61 -37.86 7.23 18.83
N GLU A 62 -38.34 8.48 18.68
CA GLU A 62 -38.88 9.00 17.39
C GLU A 62 -37.89 9.88 16.60
N GLU A 63 -37.01 10.63 17.27
CA GLU A 63 -35.99 11.48 16.61
C GLU A 63 -34.75 10.70 16.13
N GLY A 64 -34.67 9.40 16.45
CA GLY A 64 -33.40 8.71 16.45
C GLY A 64 -32.91 8.12 15.13
N ARG A 65 -33.82 7.67 14.27
CA ARG A 65 -33.44 6.98 13.02
C ARG A 65 -32.74 7.90 12.02
N THR A 66 -33.19 9.15 11.91
CA THR A 66 -32.60 10.16 11.00
C THR A 66 -31.23 10.62 11.50
N LYS A 67 -31.06 10.79 12.82
CA LYS A 67 -29.77 11.13 13.47
C LYS A 67 -28.73 10.02 13.30
N LEU A 68 -29.13 8.74 13.40
CA LEU A 68 -28.22 7.60 13.21
C LEU A 68 -27.71 7.52 11.77
N TRP A 69 -28.60 7.58 10.77
CA TRP A 69 -28.21 7.47 9.36
C TRP A 69 -27.29 8.62 8.94
N ARG A 70 -27.58 9.85 9.40
CA ARG A 70 -26.69 11.00 9.19
C ARG A 70 -25.32 10.78 9.84
N THR A 71 -25.28 10.28 11.07
CA THR A 71 -24.01 9.99 11.77
C THR A 71 -23.18 8.96 11.01
N LEU A 72 -23.82 7.89 10.53
CA LEU A 72 -23.13 6.84 9.77
C LEU A 72 -22.60 7.35 8.44
N LEU A 73 -23.41 8.08 7.68
CA LEU A 73 -22.99 8.67 6.41
C LEU A 73 -21.83 9.66 6.59
N LEU A 74 -21.92 10.55 7.57
CA LEU A 74 -20.88 11.54 7.84
C LEU A 74 -19.58 10.88 8.31
N GLY A 75 -19.64 9.91 9.22
CA GLY A 75 -18.45 9.20 9.67
C GLY A 75 -17.81 8.38 8.55
N ALA A 76 -18.59 7.77 7.66
CA ALA A 76 -18.08 7.10 6.48
C ALA A 76 -17.39 8.08 5.51
N MET A 77 -18.03 9.21 5.17
CA MET A 77 -17.41 10.22 4.31
C MET A 77 -16.13 10.79 4.91
N LEU A 78 -16.13 11.09 6.22
CA LEU A 78 -14.97 11.64 6.91
C LEU A 78 -13.83 10.62 6.99
N SER A 79 -14.14 9.35 7.25
CA SER A 79 -13.17 8.25 7.25
C SER A 79 -12.54 8.02 5.88
N VAL A 80 -13.36 7.94 4.82
CA VAL A 80 -12.87 7.74 3.45
C VAL A 80 -12.09 8.95 2.96
N GLY A 81 -12.60 10.16 3.18
CA GLY A 81 -11.95 11.39 2.75
C GLY A 81 -10.59 11.59 3.44
N LEU A 82 -10.55 11.43 4.78
CA LEU A 82 -9.30 11.53 5.52
C LEU A 82 -8.33 10.41 5.12
N GLY A 83 -8.80 9.17 4.98
CA GLY A 83 -7.99 8.03 4.56
C GLY A 83 -7.35 8.25 3.19
N PHE A 84 -8.12 8.58 2.16
CA PHE A 84 -7.55 8.91 0.85
C PHE A 84 -6.54 10.07 0.92
N PHE A 85 -6.84 11.13 1.68
CA PHE A 85 -5.93 12.26 1.79
C PHE A 85 -4.61 11.87 2.47
N THR A 86 -4.67 11.27 3.67
CA THR A 86 -3.47 10.95 4.44
C THR A 86 -2.71 9.76 3.87
N GLY A 87 -3.40 8.74 3.37
CA GLY A 87 -2.77 7.60 2.71
C GLY A 87 -2.14 7.89 1.38
N GLY A 88 -2.82 8.70 0.57
CA GLY A 88 -2.22 9.16 -0.67
C GLY A 88 -0.90 9.91 -0.41
N LEU A 89 -0.82 10.69 0.67
CA LEU A 89 0.41 11.36 1.09
C LEU A 89 1.48 10.39 1.61
N GLN A 90 1.11 9.40 2.41
CA GLN A 90 2.04 8.40 2.96
C GLN A 90 2.67 7.53 1.87
N HIS A 91 1.86 7.09 0.92
CA HIS A 91 2.30 6.22 -0.19
C HIS A 91 2.65 7.00 -1.45
N PHE A 92 2.82 8.32 -1.34
CA PHE A 92 3.16 9.16 -2.50
C PHE A 92 4.48 8.75 -3.15
N PRO A 93 5.58 8.53 -2.41
CA PRO A 93 6.84 8.06 -3.00
C PRO A 93 6.74 6.65 -3.59
N ASP A 94 5.86 5.79 -3.04
CA ASP A 94 5.69 4.40 -3.49
C ASP A 94 4.84 4.31 -4.78
N SER A 95 3.86 5.20 -4.95
CA SER A 95 3.03 5.20 -6.16
C SER A 95 2.57 6.61 -6.57
N PRO A 96 3.50 7.45 -7.07
CA PRO A 96 3.26 8.86 -7.31
C PRO A 96 2.08 9.14 -8.25
N GLN A 97 1.96 8.38 -9.33
CA GLN A 97 0.87 8.52 -10.29
C GLN A 97 -0.50 8.29 -9.65
N ARG A 98 -0.62 7.32 -8.73
CA ARG A 98 -1.88 7.04 -8.05
C ARG A 98 -2.17 8.10 -7.00
N SER A 99 -1.19 8.40 -6.16
CA SER A 99 -1.33 9.41 -5.12
C SER A 99 -1.66 10.80 -5.68
N ALA A 100 -1.22 11.12 -6.90
CA ALA A 100 -1.52 12.36 -7.58
C ALA A 100 -3.03 12.67 -7.72
N TRP A 101 -3.89 11.64 -7.81
CA TRP A 101 -5.34 11.82 -7.89
C TRP A 101 -6.06 11.37 -6.60
N VAL A 102 -5.50 10.42 -5.84
CA VAL A 102 -6.07 9.97 -4.56
C VAL A 102 -6.05 11.08 -3.50
N VAL A 103 -4.94 11.83 -3.37
CA VAL A 103 -4.83 12.92 -2.40
C VAL A 103 -5.87 14.02 -2.65
N PRO A 104 -6.01 14.58 -3.88
CA PRO A 104 -7.06 15.56 -4.17
C PRO A 104 -8.47 15.02 -3.96
N LEU A 105 -8.73 13.76 -4.32
CA LEU A 105 -10.03 13.13 -4.10
C LEU A 105 -10.39 13.09 -2.60
N GLY A 106 -9.45 12.66 -1.76
CA GLY A 106 -9.63 12.65 -0.31
C GLY A 106 -9.93 14.04 0.26
N PHE A 107 -9.18 15.05 -0.20
CA PHE A 107 -9.41 16.46 0.17
C PHE A 107 -10.82 16.93 -0.21
N VAL A 108 -11.24 16.70 -1.46
CA VAL A 108 -12.57 17.10 -1.95
C VAL A 108 -13.69 16.41 -1.16
N ILE A 109 -13.55 15.12 -0.84
CA ILE A 109 -14.56 14.39 -0.04
C ILE A 109 -14.63 14.92 1.40
N SER A 110 -13.50 15.33 1.98
CA SER A 110 -13.43 15.82 3.36
C SER A 110 -14.17 17.15 3.58
N ILE A 111 -14.23 18.03 2.58
CA ILE A 111 -14.86 19.35 2.68
C ILE A 111 -16.37 19.27 3.03
N PRO A 112 -17.22 18.59 2.24
CA PRO A 112 -18.64 18.46 2.56
C PRO A 112 -18.84 17.63 3.83
N ALA A 113 -18.00 16.63 4.09
CA ALA A 113 -18.06 15.85 5.32
C ALA A 113 -17.90 16.75 6.57
N LEU A 114 -16.92 17.64 6.55
CA LEU A 114 -16.66 18.59 7.64
C LEU A 114 -17.76 19.66 7.74
N ALA A 115 -18.18 20.23 6.61
CA ALA A 115 -19.21 21.26 6.60
C ALA A 115 -20.54 20.74 7.18
N TRP A 116 -20.93 19.52 6.83
CA TRP A 116 -22.15 18.91 7.33
C TRP A 116 -22.04 18.37 8.76
N SER A 117 -20.84 18.00 9.22
CA SER A 117 -20.62 17.58 10.61
C SER A 117 -20.64 18.77 11.58
N ALA A 118 -20.11 19.92 11.17
CA ALA A 118 -20.01 21.11 12.03
C ALA A 118 -21.25 22.01 12.01
N THR A 119 -22.35 21.57 11.36
CA THR A 119 -23.53 22.43 11.08
C THR A 119 -23.12 23.79 10.52
N TYR A 120 -22.13 23.78 9.64
CA TYR A 120 -21.49 24.99 9.19
C TYR A 120 -22.35 25.70 8.15
N ASP A 121 -22.61 27.00 8.36
CA ASP A 121 -23.33 27.84 7.40
C ASP A 121 -22.45 28.07 6.16
N TRP A 122 -22.76 27.37 5.07
CA TRP A 122 -22.00 27.49 3.84
C TRP A 122 -22.15 28.87 3.22
N ARG A 123 -21.04 29.58 3.02
CA ARG A 123 -21.01 30.93 2.43
C ARG A 123 -20.10 30.97 1.20
N THR A 124 -20.19 32.05 0.43
CA THR A 124 -19.34 32.27 -0.77
C THR A 124 -17.84 32.10 -0.49
N PRO A 125 -17.27 32.60 0.63
CA PRO A 125 -15.87 32.36 0.96
C PRO A 125 -15.52 30.86 1.13
N SER A 126 -16.47 30.05 1.60
CA SER A 126 -16.32 28.60 1.77
C SER A 126 -16.24 27.90 0.41
N THR A 127 -17.03 28.33 -0.57
CA THR A 127 -16.91 27.85 -1.96
C THR A 127 -15.55 28.21 -2.55
N VAL A 128 -15.09 29.46 -2.34
CA VAL A 128 -13.78 29.91 -2.82
C VAL A 128 -12.66 29.08 -2.21
N TYR A 129 -12.70 28.86 -0.89
CA TYR A 129 -11.76 27.98 -0.19
C TYR A 129 -11.80 26.55 -0.75
N ALA A 130 -12.99 25.97 -0.93
CA ALA A 130 -13.14 24.61 -1.43
C ALA A 130 -12.53 24.46 -2.83
N VAL A 131 -12.82 25.40 -3.74
CA VAL A 131 -12.33 25.37 -5.12
C VAL A 131 -10.82 25.63 -5.17
N LEU A 132 -10.35 26.74 -4.60
CA LEU A 132 -8.93 27.09 -4.65
C LEU A 132 -8.06 26.09 -3.89
N GLY A 133 -8.53 25.62 -2.73
CA GLY A 133 -7.86 24.58 -1.96
C GLY A 133 -7.75 23.27 -2.75
N SER A 134 -8.83 22.83 -3.39
CA SER A 134 -8.82 21.60 -4.20
C SER A 134 -7.90 21.73 -5.42
N LEU A 135 -7.92 22.88 -6.10
CA LEU A 135 -7.01 23.16 -7.21
C LEU A 135 -5.55 23.19 -6.77
N MET A 136 -5.26 23.80 -5.63
CA MET A 136 -3.91 23.86 -5.06
C MET A 136 -3.40 22.47 -4.68
N VAL A 137 -4.23 21.65 -4.02
CA VAL A 137 -3.87 20.26 -3.66
C VAL A 137 -3.66 19.42 -4.93
N ALA A 138 -4.52 19.56 -5.93
CA ALA A 138 -4.37 18.86 -7.22
C ALA A 138 -3.09 19.27 -7.95
N ALA A 139 -2.82 20.56 -8.07
CA ALA A 139 -1.61 21.08 -8.72
C ALA A 139 -0.33 20.66 -7.96
N GLY A 140 -0.35 20.73 -6.63
CA GLY A 140 0.76 20.29 -5.79
C GLY A 140 1.03 18.79 -5.90
N SER A 141 -0.02 17.98 -5.89
CA SER A 141 0.08 16.52 -6.06
C SER A 141 0.60 16.16 -7.46
N TYR A 142 0.09 16.80 -8.51
CA TYR A 142 0.60 16.60 -9.87
C TYR A 142 2.08 17.04 -10.00
N GLY A 143 2.43 18.19 -9.43
CA GLY A 143 3.82 18.68 -9.41
C GLY A 143 4.77 17.73 -8.70
N ALA A 144 4.35 17.18 -7.54
CA ALA A 144 5.13 16.19 -6.80
C ALA A 144 5.34 14.90 -7.61
N TRP A 145 4.29 14.41 -8.29
CA TRP A 145 4.41 13.26 -9.19
C TRP A 145 5.41 13.53 -10.32
N GLN A 146 5.29 14.66 -11.01
CA GLN A 146 6.21 15.04 -12.10
C GLN A 146 7.65 15.26 -11.62
N TRP A 147 7.85 15.68 -10.37
CA TRP A 147 9.17 15.81 -9.78
C TRP A 147 9.78 14.43 -9.45
N LEU A 148 9.00 13.53 -8.86
CA LEU A 148 9.43 12.16 -8.53
C LEU A 148 9.75 11.33 -9.78
N GLU A 149 9.01 11.51 -10.88
CA GLU A 149 9.36 10.88 -12.17
C GLU A 149 10.75 11.31 -12.70
N ARG A 150 11.23 12.49 -12.32
CA ARG A 150 12.56 12.99 -12.71
C ARG A 150 13.66 12.67 -11.70
N HIS A 151 13.30 12.19 -10.52
CA HIS A 151 14.23 11.87 -9.43
C HIS A 151 13.91 10.47 -8.89
N PRO A 152 14.16 9.42 -9.69
CA PRO A 152 13.80 8.05 -9.35
C PRO A 152 14.49 7.54 -8.08
N GLU A 153 15.59 8.17 -7.65
CA GLU A 153 16.30 7.84 -6.41
C GLU A 153 15.45 8.04 -5.13
N TYR A 154 14.35 8.78 -5.21
CA TYR A 154 13.40 8.98 -4.10
C TYR A 154 12.14 8.09 -4.22
N LEU A 155 12.03 7.26 -5.27
CA LEU A 155 10.92 6.32 -5.42
C LEU A 155 11.16 5.08 -4.54
N GLY A 156 10.23 4.80 -3.60
CA GLY A 156 10.11 3.50 -2.94
C GLY A 156 11.26 3.01 -2.04
N THR A 157 12.16 3.87 -1.55
CA THR A 157 13.25 3.47 -0.63
C THR A 157 12.79 3.25 0.82
N HIS A 158 11.50 3.39 1.10
CA HIS A 158 10.87 3.04 2.38
C HIS A 158 10.07 1.73 2.30
N ALA A 159 10.52 0.74 1.52
CA ALA A 159 10.25 -0.63 1.93
C ALA A 159 10.85 -0.77 3.33
N HIS A 160 10.01 -1.05 4.34
CA HIS A 160 10.48 -1.35 5.69
C HIS A 160 11.43 -2.54 5.62
N ALA A 161 12.73 -2.27 5.43
CA ALA A 161 13.79 -3.16 5.87
C ALA A 161 13.62 -3.22 7.38
N GLN A 162 12.88 -4.23 7.82
CA GLN A 162 12.85 -4.64 9.20
C GLN A 162 14.28 -5.05 9.55
N GLU A 163 15.06 -4.12 10.09
CA GLU A 163 16.27 -4.43 10.83
C GLU A 163 15.85 -5.33 12.01
N GLY A 164 15.86 -6.63 11.76
CA GLY A 164 15.69 -7.66 12.77
C GLY A 164 16.94 -7.74 13.62
N HIS A 165 17.11 -6.80 14.55
CA HIS A 165 17.98 -7.02 15.70
C HIS A 165 17.23 -7.88 16.72
N GLY A 166 17.32 -9.19 16.54
CA GLY A 166 16.89 -10.19 17.51
C GLY A 166 17.93 -11.29 17.63
N GLU A 167 18.80 -11.19 18.64
CA GLU A 167 19.59 -12.31 19.13
C GLU A 167 18.64 -13.41 19.65
N GLY A 168 18.75 -14.61 19.09
CA GLY A 168 18.00 -15.78 19.54
C GLY A 168 18.35 -17.02 18.73
N HIS A 169 19.17 -17.89 19.31
CA HIS A 169 19.50 -19.22 18.79
C HIS A 169 18.25 -20.07 18.53
N GLY A 170 18.19 -20.70 17.36
CA GLY A 170 17.21 -21.74 17.05
C GLY A 170 17.32 -22.22 15.61
N ASP A 171 17.90 -23.41 15.42
CA ASP A 171 17.90 -24.15 14.15
C ASP A 171 16.48 -24.36 13.64
N GLY A 172 16.21 -23.88 12.43
CA GLY A 172 14.94 -24.06 11.74
C GLY A 172 15.10 -23.72 10.27
N HIS A 173 15.14 -24.75 9.43
CA HIS A 173 15.12 -24.66 7.98
C HIS A 173 13.94 -23.80 7.51
N GLY A 174 14.25 -22.68 6.87
CA GLY A 174 13.30 -21.79 6.22
C GLY A 174 13.87 -21.35 4.88
N ASP A 175 13.55 -22.15 3.87
CA ASP A 175 13.26 -21.77 2.49
C ASP A 175 13.19 -20.24 2.30
N GLY A 176 14.21 -19.70 1.64
CA GLY A 176 14.31 -18.31 1.23
C GLY A 176 13.31 -17.98 0.14
N HIS A 177 12.02 -18.09 0.45
CA HIS A 177 11.00 -17.40 -0.31
C HIS A 177 11.32 -15.90 -0.21
N VAL A 178 11.59 -15.28 -1.35
CA VAL A 178 11.48 -13.83 -1.51
C VAL A 178 10.04 -13.50 -1.15
N GLY A 179 9.77 -13.27 0.14
CA GLY A 179 8.45 -12.93 0.64
C GLY A 179 7.97 -11.77 -0.21
N GLU A 180 6.80 -11.93 -0.84
CA GLU A 180 6.20 -11.00 -1.79
C GLU A 180 6.61 -9.58 -1.46
N VAL A 181 7.69 -9.10 -2.07
CA VAL A 181 8.08 -7.70 -1.95
C VAL A 181 6.90 -7.02 -2.62
N PRO A 182 6.06 -6.28 -1.87
CA PRO A 182 4.91 -5.64 -2.48
C PRO A 182 5.50 -4.83 -3.62
N LEU A 183 5.14 -5.22 -4.85
CA LEU A 183 5.63 -4.53 -6.03
C LEU A 183 5.09 -3.12 -5.90
N THR A 184 5.94 -2.24 -5.35
CA THR A 184 5.83 -0.79 -5.44
C THR A 184 5.36 -0.54 -6.85
N ALA A 185 4.23 0.13 -7.01
CA ALA A 185 3.59 0.27 -8.31
C ALA A 185 4.34 1.30 -9.15
N LEU A 186 5.59 0.97 -9.44
CA LEU A 186 6.34 1.51 -10.53
C LEU A 186 5.53 1.19 -11.78
N LYS A 187 5.28 2.22 -12.57
CA LYS A 187 4.68 2.08 -13.89
C LYS A 187 5.61 1.18 -14.70
N VAL A 188 5.17 -0.04 -14.97
CA VAL A 188 5.92 -0.99 -15.79
C VAL A 188 5.90 -0.47 -17.22
N ASP A 189 7.06 -0.15 -17.78
CA ASP A 189 7.17 0.34 -19.16
C ASP A 189 6.90 -0.80 -20.16
N ARG A 190 7.45 -1.99 -19.89
CA ARG A 190 7.12 -3.23 -20.61
C ARG A 190 7.42 -4.47 -19.79
N THR A 191 6.83 -5.57 -20.22
CA THR A 191 7.08 -6.91 -19.68
C THR A 191 7.95 -7.71 -20.64
N LEU A 192 8.94 -8.41 -20.11
CA LEU A 192 9.81 -9.31 -20.85
C LEU A 192 9.60 -10.74 -20.36
N GLU A 193 9.29 -11.65 -21.28
CA GLU A 193 9.31 -13.09 -20.99
C GLU A 193 10.74 -13.61 -21.13
N ILE A 194 11.23 -14.28 -20.09
CA ILE A 194 12.51 -14.99 -20.07
C ILE A 194 12.20 -16.47 -19.92
N ARG A 195 12.54 -17.27 -20.93
CA ARG A 195 12.33 -18.71 -20.94
C ARG A 195 13.66 -19.43 -20.80
N MET A 196 13.66 -20.47 -19.97
CA MET A 196 14.79 -21.36 -19.76
C MET A 196 14.34 -22.78 -20.04
N ASN A 197 15.17 -23.54 -20.76
CA ASN A 197 14.96 -24.95 -21.05
C ASN A 197 16.21 -25.74 -20.67
N ASP A 198 16.12 -27.07 -20.80
CA ASP A 198 17.22 -27.99 -20.47
C ASP A 198 18.48 -27.81 -21.37
N GLU A 199 18.47 -26.91 -22.37
CA GLU A 199 19.66 -26.51 -23.15
C GLU A 199 20.56 -25.51 -22.38
N MET A 200 20.16 -25.10 -21.17
CA MET A 200 20.89 -24.18 -20.29
C MET A 200 21.19 -22.85 -20.98
N ARG A 201 20.16 -22.26 -21.61
CA ARG A 201 20.19 -20.96 -22.25
C ARG A 201 18.96 -20.14 -21.87
N PHE A 202 19.13 -18.83 -21.77
CA PHE A 202 18.03 -17.88 -21.66
C PHE A 202 17.53 -17.49 -23.06
N ALA A 203 16.22 -17.41 -23.22
CA ALA A 203 15.57 -16.85 -24.40
C ALA A 203 14.67 -15.67 -23.97
N PRO A 204 14.91 -14.43 -24.47
CA PRO A 204 16.01 -14.03 -25.36
C PRO A 204 17.38 -14.04 -24.66
N ASP A 205 18.45 -14.19 -25.45
CA ASP A 205 19.84 -14.17 -24.98
C ASP A 205 20.43 -12.75 -24.86
N ARG A 206 19.72 -11.75 -25.39
CA ARG A 206 20.07 -10.33 -25.32
C ARG A 206 18.84 -9.50 -25.00
N ILE A 207 18.94 -8.73 -23.92
CA ILE A 207 17.94 -7.75 -23.52
C ILE A 207 18.60 -6.36 -23.59
N GLN A 208 18.01 -5.45 -24.37
CA GLN A 208 18.44 -4.05 -24.42
C GLN A 208 17.46 -3.22 -23.61
N VAL A 209 17.99 -2.46 -22.65
CA VAL A 209 17.21 -1.65 -21.71
C VAL A 209 17.64 -0.19 -21.80
N GLN A 210 16.72 0.73 -21.53
CA GLN A 210 17.03 2.16 -21.43
C GLN A 210 17.27 2.55 -19.98
N ALA A 211 18.12 3.55 -19.75
CA ALA A 211 18.31 4.09 -18.40
C ALA A 211 17.00 4.67 -17.87
N GLY A 212 16.60 4.27 -16.66
CA GLY A 212 15.33 4.65 -16.04
C GLY A 212 14.12 3.80 -16.45
N GLU A 213 14.30 2.80 -17.31
CA GLU A 213 13.22 1.88 -17.70
C GLU A 213 12.86 0.91 -16.58
N THR A 214 11.57 0.81 -16.24
CA THR A 214 11.03 -0.17 -15.30
C THR A 214 10.51 -1.39 -16.06
N LEU A 215 11.16 -2.54 -15.85
CA LEU A 215 10.81 -3.80 -16.52
C LEU A 215 10.17 -4.80 -15.55
N ARG A 216 9.14 -5.49 -16.03
CA ARG A 216 8.65 -6.72 -15.39
C ARG A 216 9.26 -7.92 -16.10
N LEU A 217 10.07 -8.71 -15.40
CA LEU A 217 10.58 -9.97 -15.93
C LEU A 217 9.61 -11.09 -15.55
N GLN A 218 8.99 -11.74 -16.54
CA GLN A 218 8.22 -12.97 -16.36
C GLN A 218 9.14 -14.13 -16.72
N VAL A 219 9.53 -14.90 -15.72
CA VAL A 219 10.52 -15.96 -15.88
C VAL A 219 9.80 -17.31 -15.90
N PHE A 220 10.12 -18.15 -16.90
CA PHE A 220 9.52 -19.46 -17.10
C PHE A 220 10.60 -20.53 -17.13
N ASN A 221 10.37 -21.63 -16.40
CA ASN A 221 11.08 -22.88 -16.59
C ASN A 221 10.25 -23.77 -17.52
N ASP A 222 10.70 -23.93 -18.77
CA ASP A 222 10.09 -24.80 -19.77
C ASP A 222 10.80 -26.19 -19.81
N GLY A 223 11.77 -26.43 -18.91
CA GLY A 223 12.57 -27.65 -18.77
C GLY A 223 12.14 -28.53 -17.60
N LYS A 224 12.98 -29.52 -17.28
CA LYS A 224 12.82 -30.43 -16.13
C LYS A 224 13.90 -30.26 -15.08
N VAL A 225 14.94 -29.48 -15.40
CA VAL A 225 16.02 -29.15 -14.48
C VAL A 225 15.68 -27.82 -13.79
N PRO A 226 16.00 -27.65 -12.49
CA PRO A 226 15.90 -26.35 -11.84
C PRO A 226 16.78 -25.31 -12.55
N HIS A 227 16.23 -24.11 -12.72
CA HIS A 227 16.97 -22.99 -13.30
C HIS A 227 17.01 -21.81 -12.35
N GLU A 228 18.08 -21.04 -12.45
CA GLU A 228 18.27 -19.80 -11.71
C GLU A 228 18.51 -18.65 -12.69
N LEU A 229 17.84 -17.52 -12.46
CA LEU A 229 18.14 -16.25 -13.10
C LEU A 229 18.85 -15.34 -12.10
N VAL A 230 20.08 -14.93 -12.43
CA VAL A 230 20.89 -14.01 -11.61
C VAL A 230 21.13 -12.72 -12.38
N LEU A 231 20.86 -11.58 -11.74
CA LEU A 231 21.16 -10.25 -12.27
C LEU A 231 22.40 -9.68 -11.55
N GLY A 232 23.46 -9.40 -12.31
CA GLY A 232 24.71 -8.84 -11.79
C GLY A 232 25.63 -8.34 -12.89
N THR A 233 26.80 -7.84 -12.50
CA THR A 233 27.87 -7.48 -13.44
C THR A 233 28.52 -8.72 -14.06
N GLU A 234 29.24 -8.55 -15.17
CA GLU A 234 29.92 -9.65 -15.86
C GLU A 234 30.91 -10.40 -14.93
N ASP A 235 31.67 -9.66 -14.12
CA ASP A 235 32.62 -10.22 -13.16
C ASP A 235 31.91 -11.03 -12.05
N GLU A 236 30.79 -10.53 -11.53
CA GLU A 236 29.99 -11.23 -10.51
C GLU A 236 29.37 -12.52 -11.05
N ILE A 237 28.85 -12.48 -12.28
CA ILE A 237 28.27 -13.65 -12.94
C ILE A 237 29.35 -14.69 -13.26
N ALA A 238 30.53 -14.26 -13.73
CA ALA A 238 31.65 -15.16 -14.00
C ALA A 238 32.12 -15.89 -12.74
N LYS A 239 32.25 -15.15 -11.62
CA LYS A 239 32.61 -15.73 -10.32
C LYS A 239 31.55 -16.71 -9.84
N HIS A 240 30.28 -16.32 -9.91
CA HIS A 240 29.16 -17.20 -9.54
C HIS A 240 29.17 -18.50 -10.37
N ALA A 241 29.43 -18.42 -11.67
CA ALA A 241 29.54 -19.59 -12.55
C ALA A 241 30.72 -20.51 -12.18
N GLU A 242 31.85 -19.96 -11.72
CA GLU A 242 32.97 -20.76 -11.21
C GLU A 242 32.63 -21.48 -9.90
N ASP A 243 31.91 -20.81 -9.00
CA ASP A 243 31.50 -21.38 -7.72
C ASP A 243 30.50 -22.52 -7.92
N MET A 244 29.58 -22.40 -8.89
CA MET A 244 28.69 -23.49 -9.29
C MET A 244 29.45 -24.69 -9.88
N LYS A 245 30.51 -24.47 -10.67
CA LYS A 245 31.35 -25.55 -11.23
C LYS A 245 32.14 -26.33 -10.17
N LYS A 246 32.47 -25.70 -9.04
CA LYS A 246 33.22 -26.32 -7.94
C LYS A 246 32.36 -27.27 -7.09
N GLY A 247 31.10 -27.51 -7.46
CA GLY A 247 30.22 -28.49 -6.84
C GLY A 247 29.31 -27.92 -5.75
N GLY A 248 29.13 -26.61 -5.71
CA GLY A 248 28.32 -25.92 -4.71
C GLY A 248 26.80 -26.09 -4.84
N ALA A 249 26.26 -27.11 -5.49
CA ALA A 249 24.81 -27.21 -5.68
C ALA A 249 23.98 -27.45 -4.40
N HIS A 250 24.59 -27.48 -3.20
CA HIS A 250 23.94 -27.92 -1.96
C HIS A 250 24.06 -27.00 -0.75
N ASP A 251 24.76 -25.87 -0.84
CA ASP A 251 24.77 -24.87 0.24
C ASP A 251 24.43 -23.51 -0.36
N ALA A 252 23.51 -22.79 0.28
CA ALA A 252 23.04 -21.48 -0.13
C ALA A 252 24.23 -20.54 -0.40
N HIS A 253 24.52 -20.30 -1.68
CA HIS A 253 25.56 -19.35 -2.07
C HIS A 253 25.03 -17.95 -1.86
N ALA A 254 25.88 -17.10 -1.28
CA ALA A 254 25.63 -15.67 -1.33
C ALA A 254 25.72 -15.22 -2.79
N HIS A 255 24.57 -15.08 -3.44
CA HIS A 255 24.44 -14.17 -4.58
C HIS A 255 24.96 -12.81 -4.09
N GLY A 256 25.80 -12.12 -4.88
CA GLY A 256 26.45 -10.87 -4.47
C GLY A 256 25.45 -9.75 -4.15
N THR A 257 25.74 -8.50 -4.52
CA THR A 257 24.70 -7.45 -4.39
C THR A 257 23.56 -7.60 -5.42
N GLY A 258 23.54 -8.69 -6.18
CA GLY A 258 22.55 -9.02 -7.20
C GLY A 258 21.28 -9.67 -6.66
N VAL A 259 20.28 -9.75 -7.52
CA VAL A 259 18.99 -10.42 -7.24
C VAL A 259 18.99 -11.76 -7.97
N SER A 260 18.63 -12.84 -7.28
CA SER A 260 18.43 -14.17 -7.85
C SER A 260 16.98 -14.64 -7.72
N ILE A 261 16.53 -15.45 -8.68
CA ILE A 261 15.25 -16.17 -8.62
C ILE A 261 15.50 -17.60 -9.09
N GLU A 262 15.19 -18.57 -8.23
CA GLU A 262 15.20 -19.99 -8.55
C GLU A 262 13.80 -20.45 -8.99
N LEU A 263 13.74 -21.22 -10.07
CA LEU A 263 12.52 -21.85 -10.56
C LEU A 263 12.68 -23.36 -10.55
N GLY A 264 11.79 -24.01 -9.80
CA GLY A 264 11.61 -25.46 -9.86
C GLY A 264 11.07 -25.93 -11.22
N PRO A 265 11.09 -27.24 -11.45
CA PRO A 265 10.51 -27.87 -12.65
C PRO A 265 8.98 -27.84 -12.67
#